data_AF-A0A7S7NRM6-F1
#
_entry.id   AF-A0A7S7NRM6-F1
#
_cell.length_a   1.000
_cell.length_b   1.000
_cell.length_c   1.000
_cell.angle_alpha   90.00
_cell.angle_beta   90.00
_cell.angle_gamma   90.00
#
_symmetry.space_group_name_H-M   'P 1'
#
loop_
_entity.id
_entity.type
_entity.pdbx_description
1 polymer ?
#
loop_
_entity_poly.entity_id
_entity_poly.type
_entity_poly.pdbx_seq_one_letter_code
_entity_poly.pdbx_strand_id
1 'polypeptide(L)'
;MRNDALFLNRTGRFSYVAWELEDSRSGPVVRFVVVERPVIQAIELRGSDIVTLPEILERFALRKVHLRVEALFQLDELERAAATLQELVAERGRRPIAVSPLVKPIWPASGVQNWPPPAVKIVFQAEAPQ
;
A
#
# COMPACT_ATOMS: atom_id res chain seq x y z
N MET A 1 25.47 -15.19 11.95
CA MET A 1 24.65 -14.82 10.78
C MET A 1 23.17 -14.73 11.15
N ARG A 2 22.79 -13.75 11.99
CA ARG A 2 21.38 -13.48 12.37
C ARG A 2 21.02 -11.99 12.20
N ASN A 3 21.99 -11.18 11.77
CA ASN A 3 21.88 -9.72 11.71
C ASN A 3 21.74 -9.15 10.30
N ASP A 4 21.98 -9.94 9.26
CA ASP A 4 22.06 -9.41 7.88
C ASP A 4 20.67 -9.23 7.25
N ALA A 5 19.70 -10.08 7.62
CA ALA A 5 18.30 -9.97 7.18
C ALA A 5 17.58 -8.71 7.73
N LEU A 6 18.04 -8.18 8.87
CA LEU A 6 17.49 -6.94 9.45
C LEU A 6 17.99 -5.68 8.73
N PHE A 7 19.11 -5.74 8.02
CA PHE A 7 19.69 -4.57 7.33
C PHE A 7 18.98 -4.24 6.01
N LEU A 8 18.51 -5.25 5.26
CA LEU A 8 17.79 -5.04 4.00
C LEU A 8 16.40 -4.40 4.21
N ASN A 9 15.73 -4.74 5.32
CA ASN A 9 14.40 -4.23 5.64
C ASN A 9 14.39 -2.74 6.04
N ARG A 10 15.54 -2.17 6.41
CA ARG A 10 15.66 -0.74 6.81
C ARG A 10 15.72 0.25 5.64
N THR A 11 15.70 -0.23 4.40
CA THR A 11 15.71 0.63 3.20
C THR A 11 14.33 1.11 2.77
N GLY A 12 13.24 0.55 3.33
CA GLY A 12 11.86 0.89 2.97
C GLY A 12 11.43 0.48 1.56
N ARG A 13 12.33 -0.13 0.77
CA ARG A 13 12.17 -0.40 -0.66
C ARG A 13 11.64 -1.80 -1.00
N PHE A 14 11.62 -2.70 -0.02
CA PHE A 14 11.23 -4.10 -0.21
C PHE A 14 10.12 -4.49 0.77
N SER A 15 9.08 -5.16 0.28
CA SER A 15 7.91 -5.57 1.08
C SER A 15 8.05 -6.98 1.67
N TYR A 16 8.92 -7.81 1.08
CA TYR A 16 9.14 -9.18 1.53
C TYR A 16 10.55 -9.63 1.14
N VAL A 17 11.30 -10.16 2.10
CA VAL A 17 12.61 -10.78 1.89
C VAL A 17 12.49 -12.23 2.37
N ALA A 18 12.34 -13.16 1.43
CA ALA A 18 12.49 -14.59 1.73
C ALA A 18 13.94 -15.00 1.47
N TRP A 19 14.43 -15.94 2.27
CA TRP A 19 15.72 -16.58 2.04
C TRP A 19 15.52 -18.08 1.97
N GLU A 20 16.16 -18.71 0.99
CA GLU A 20 16.21 -20.15 0.85
C GLU A 20 17.67 -20.59 0.96
N LEU A 21 17.92 -21.65 1.73
CA LEU A 21 19.22 -22.29 1.79
C LEU A 21 19.19 -23.47 0.82
N GLU A 22 19.96 -23.37 -0.26
CA GLU A 22 20.12 -24.45 -1.23
C GLU A 22 21.46 -25.14 -0.94
N ASP A 23 21.41 -26.39 -0.47
CA ASP A 23 22.62 -27.22 -0.34
C ASP A 23 23.05 -27.67 -1.73
N SER A 24 24.06 -26.99 -2.28
CA SER A 24 24.67 -27.35 -3.55
C SER A 24 25.89 -28.24 -3.32
N ARG A 25 26.31 -28.99 -4.36
CA ARG A 25 27.57 -29.78 -4.32
C ARG A 25 28.82 -28.92 -4.06
N SER A 26 28.70 -27.60 -4.19
CA SER A 26 29.77 -26.60 -4.03
C SER A 26 29.78 -25.95 -2.64
N GLY A 27 28.82 -26.29 -1.77
CA GLY A 27 28.56 -25.62 -0.48
C GLY A 27 27.18 -24.96 -0.42
N PRO A 28 26.78 -24.43 0.76
CA PRO A 28 25.47 -23.82 0.96
C PRO A 28 25.36 -22.50 0.18
N VAL A 29 24.33 -22.38 -0.65
CA VAL A 29 23.98 -21.16 -1.38
C VAL A 29 22.78 -20.52 -0.70
N VAL A 30 22.90 -19.26 -0.27
CA VAL A 30 21.78 -18.48 0.27
C VAL A 30 21.15 -17.69 -0.87
N ARG A 31 19.93 -18.03 -1.26
CA ARG A 31 19.15 -17.29 -2.25
C ARG A 31 18.22 -16.32 -1.55
N PHE A 32 18.35 -15.03 -1.85
CA PHE A 32 17.39 -14.01 -1.40
C PHE A 32 16.36 -13.79 -2.50
N VAL A 33 15.09 -14.05 -2.20
CA VAL A 33 13.96 -13.63 -3.04
C VAL A 33 13.44 -12.31 -2.47
N VAL A 34 13.67 -11.23 -3.20
CA VAL A 34 13.28 -9.88 -2.80
C VAL A 34 12.08 -9.44 -3.64
N VAL A 35 11.03 -8.98 -2.96
CA VAL A 35 9.79 -8.48 -3.54
C VAL A 35 9.80 -6.97 -3.40
N GLU A 36 9.96 -6.25 -4.51
CA GLU A 36 9.84 -4.79 -4.53
C GLU A 36 8.44 -4.35 -4.10
N ARG A 37 8.34 -3.21 -3.40
CA ARG A 37 7.04 -2.64 -3.04
C ARG A 37 6.37 -2.09 -4.31
N PRO A 38 5.08 -2.36 -4.54
CA PRO A 38 4.40 -1.76 -5.68
C PRO A 38 4.34 -0.24 -5.54
N VAL A 39 4.36 0.46 -6.66
CA VAL A 39 4.13 1.90 -6.71
C VAL A 39 2.63 2.19 -6.68
N ILE A 40 2.20 3.17 -5.89
CA ILE A 40 0.82 3.64 -5.88
C ILE A 40 0.59 4.46 -7.16
N GLN A 41 -0.19 3.92 -8.10
CA GLN A 41 -0.48 4.63 -9.34
C GLN A 41 -1.70 5.56 -9.20
N ALA A 42 -2.65 5.20 -8.34
CA ALA A 42 -3.86 5.99 -8.13
C ALA A 42 -4.43 5.79 -6.72
N ILE A 43 -5.02 6.86 -6.19
CA ILE A 43 -5.80 6.86 -4.96
C ILE A 43 -7.17 7.44 -5.30
N GLU A 44 -8.24 6.72 -4.95
CA GLU A 44 -9.62 7.16 -5.19
C GLU A 44 -10.46 6.99 -3.92
N LEU A 45 -11.39 7.91 -3.71
CA LEU A 45 -12.51 7.74 -2.77
C LEU A 45 -13.78 7.56 -3.60
N ARG A 46 -14.56 6.51 -3.29
CA ARG A 46 -15.86 6.20 -3.91
C ARG A 46 -16.95 6.27 -2.86
N GLY A 47 -18.17 6.60 -3.27
CA GLY A 47 -19.31 6.73 -2.36
C GLY A 47 -19.41 8.09 -1.66
N SER A 48 -18.51 9.03 -1.99
CA SER A 48 -18.56 10.42 -1.56
C SER A 48 -18.03 11.31 -2.68
N ASP A 49 -18.88 12.13 -3.26
CA ASP A 49 -18.55 13.14 -4.27
C ASP A 49 -18.18 14.50 -3.66
N ILE A 50 -18.39 14.66 -2.34
CA ILE A 50 -18.14 15.90 -1.59
C ILE A 50 -16.67 16.11 -1.17
N VAL A 51 -15.80 15.10 -1.37
CA VAL A 51 -14.37 15.16 -1.01
C VAL A 51 -13.54 14.96 -2.26
N THR A 52 -12.61 15.87 -2.53
CA THR A 52 -11.75 15.84 -3.72
C THR A 52 -10.37 15.20 -3.43
N LEU A 53 -9.67 14.73 -4.46
CA LEU A 53 -8.33 14.15 -4.33
C LEU A 53 -7.31 15.10 -3.66
N PRO A 54 -7.25 16.41 -4.00
CA PRO A 54 -6.34 17.34 -3.30
C PRO A 54 -6.60 17.40 -1.80
N GLU A 55 -7.86 17.44 -1.36
CA GLU A 55 -8.22 17.45 0.06
C GLU A 55 -7.82 16.16 0.77
N ILE A 56 -7.93 15.01 0.09
CA ILE A 56 -7.46 13.72 0.62
C ILE A 56 -5.94 13.76 0.85
N LEU A 57 -5.18 14.22 -0.15
CA LEU A 57 -3.72 14.29 -0.06
C LEU A 57 -3.26 15.29 1.01
N GLU A 58 -3.95 16.42 1.14
CA GLU A 58 -3.71 17.40 2.21
C GLU A 58 -3.99 16.80 3.59
N ARG A 59 -5.13 16.12 3.75
CA ARG A 59 -5.49 15.46 5.01
C ARG A 59 -4.48 14.37 5.38
N PHE A 60 -3.99 13.60 4.41
CA PHE A 60 -2.91 12.62 4.62
C PHE A 60 -1.62 13.28 5.07
N ALA A 61 -1.23 14.41 4.48
CA ALA A 61 -0.07 15.16 4.94
C ALA A 61 -0.23 15.65 6.39
N LEU A 62 -1.39 16.19 6.76
CA LEU A 62 -1.70 16.65 8.12
C LEU A 62 -1.66 15.51 9.15
N ARG A 63 -2.15 14.33 8.80
CA ARG A 63 -2.16 13.14 9.67
C ARG A 63 -0.92 12.27 9.57
N LYS A 64 0.11 12.71 8.83
CA LYS A 64 1.36 11.98 8.60
C LYS A 64 1.13 10.57 8.04
N VAL A 65 0.16 10.45 7.15
CA VAL A 65 -0.10 9.25 6.35
C VAL A 65 0.77 9.31 5.10
N HIS A 66 1.65 8.34 4.92
CA HIS A 66 2.64 8.31 3.83
C HIS A 66 2.12 7.66 2.54
N LEU A 67 0.83 7.77 2.25
CA LEU A 67 0.23 7.30 1.00
C LEU A 67 0.08 8.46 0.02
N ARG A 68 0.78 8.38 -1.11
CA ARG A 68 0.74 9.39 -2.19
C ARG A 68 0.86 8.69 -3.53
N VAL A 69 0.32 9.31 -4.58
CA VAL A 69 0.56 8.86 -5.96
C VAL A 69 2.07 8.90 -6.22
N GLU A 70 2.58 7.90 -6.96
CA GLU A 70 4.01 7.64 -7.24
C GLU A 70 4.87 7.18 -6.05
N ALA A 71 4.31 7.09 -4.83
CA ALA A 71 5.02 6.56 -3.68
C ALA A 71 4.99 5.03 -3.62
N LEU A 72 5.95 4.43 -2.91
CA LEU A 72 5.94 2.99 -2.62
C LEU A 72 4.81 2.66 -1.63
N PHE A 73 4.00 1.67 -1.98
CA PHE A 73 2.87 1.23 -1.17
C PHE A 73 3.31 0.70 0.21
N GLN A 74 2.67 1.24 1.25
CA GLN A 74 2.83 0.84 2.65
C GLN A 74 1.51 0.26 3.16
N LEU A 75 1.49 -1.02 3.54
CA LEU A 75 0.27 -1.68 4.01
C LEU A 75 -0.16 -1.18 5.40
N ASP A 76 0.81 -0.87 6.26
CA ASP A 76 0.63 -0.36 7.61
C ASP A 76 -0.03 1.03 7.67
N GLU A 77 0.09 1.81 6.61
CA GLU A 77 -0.56 3.12 6.49
C GLU A 77 -2.03 3.03 6.06
N LEU A 78 -2.50 1.87 5.59
CA LEU A 78 -3.81 1.72 4.95
C LEU A 78 -4.96 1.93 5.94
N GLU A 79 -4.88 1.34 7.14
CA GLU A 79 -5.90 1.49 8.18
C GLU A 79 -5.94 2.93 8.70
N ARG A 80 -4.77 3.55 8.91
CA ARG A 80 -4.66 4.95 9.33
C ARG A 80 -5.24 5.90 8.28
N ALA A 81 -4.98 5.62 7.00
CA ALA A 81 -5.55 6.37 5.88
C ALA A 81 -7.08 6.25 5.85
N ALA A 82 -7.62 5.04 6.03
CA ALA A 82 -9.06 4.81 6.07
C ALA A 82 -9.74 5.57 7.22
N ALA A 83 -9.19 5.50 8.44
CA ALA A 83 -9.68 6.27 9.59
C ALA A 83 -9.61 7.78 9.34
N THR A 84 -8.52 8.26 8.75
CA THR A 84 -8.35 9.68 8.39
C THR A 84 -9.39 10.16 7.38
N LEU A 85 -9.73 9.33 6.40
CA LEU A 85 -10.76 9.63 5.41
C LEU A 85 -12.16 9.56 5.99
N GLN A 86 -12.42 8.61 6.89
CA GLN A 86 -13.69 8.53 7.61
C GLN A 86 -13.98 9.82 8.38
N GLU A 87 -12.98 10.35 9.10
CA GLU A 87 -13.10 11.66 9.76
C GLU A 87 -13.34 12.80 8.76
N LEU A 88 -12.59 12.85 7.66
CA LEU A 88 -12.73 13.90 6.64
C LEU A 88 -14.12 13.90 6.01
N VAL A 89 -14.65 12.72 5.67
CA VAL A 89 -15.99 12.55 5.12
C VAL A 89 -17.06 12.93 6.16
N ALA A 90 -16.87 12.57 7.43
CA ALA A 90 -17.78 12.94 8.52
C ALA A 90 -17.78 14.45 8.84
N GLU A 91 -16.65 15.15 8.65
CA GLU A 91 -16.58 16.62 8.78
C GLU A 91 -17.38 17.32 7.68
N ARG A 92 -17.37 16.76 6.47
CA ARG A 92 -18.06 17.32 5.30
C ARG A 92 -19.51 16.88 5.17
N GLY A 93 -19.89 15.73 5.72
CA GLY A 93 -21.22 15.12 5.61
C GLY A 93 -21.85 14.80 6.97
N ARG A 94 -23.15 15.04 7.14
CA ARG A 94 -23.86 14.84 8.42
C ARG A 94 -24.05 13.38 8.85
N ARG A 95 -23.67 12.38 8.05
CA ARG A 95 -23.92 10.97 8.36
C ARG A 95 -22.62 10.22 8.62
N PRO A 96 -22.57 9.33 9.63
CA PRO A 96 -21.43 8.44 9.80
C PRO A 96 -21.33 7.54 8.58
N ILE A 97 -20.16 7.55 7.95
CA ILE A 97 -19.82 6.75 6.78
C ILE A 97 -18.63 5.88 7.16
N ALA A 98 -18.76 4.57 7.01
CA ALA A 98 -17.63 3.65 7.15
C ALA A 98 -16.76 3.76 5.89
N VAL A 99 -15.44 3.88 6.06
CA VAL A 99 -14.50 3.93 4.95
C VAL A 99 -13.65 2.66 4.94
N SER A 100 -13.81 1.84 3.90
CA SER A 100 -13.07 0.59 3.74
C SER A 100 -12.03 0.70 2.62
N PRO A 101 -10.76 0.38 2.87
CA PRO A 101 -9.73 0.41 1.84
C PRO A 101 -9.71 -0.88 1.01
N LEU A 102 -9.63 -0.74 -0.31
CA LEU A 102 -9.49 -1.82 -1.28
C LEU A 102 -8.27 -1.58 -2.16
N VAL A 103 -7.29 -2.47 -2.11
CA VAL A 103 -6.08 -2.41 -2.93
C VAL A 103 -6.26 -3.28 -4.16
N LYS A 104 -6.16 -2.69 -5.36
CA LYS A 104 -6.27 -3.39 -6.63
C LYS A 104 -4.91 -3.45 -7.33
N PRO A 105 -4.42 -4.64 -7.72
CA PRO A 105 -3.19 -4.74 -8.50
C PRO A 105 -3.39 -4.13 -9.89
N ILE A 106 -2.34 -3.50 -10.42
CA ILE A 106 -2.29 -3.01 -11.78
C ILE A 106 -1.18 -3.75 -12.51
N TRP A 107 -1.58 -4.43 -13.58
CA TRP A 107 -0.70 -5.26 -14.38
C TRP A 107 -0.26 -4.51 -15.64
N PRO A 108 1.01 -4.69 -16.07
CA PRO A 108 1.44 -4.17 -17.36
C PRO A 108 0.68 -4.86 -18.48
N ALA A 109 0.44 -4.15 -19.59
CA ALA A 109 -0.30 -4.68 -20.74
C ALA A 109 0.36 -5.90 -21.41
N SER A 110 1.64 -6.19 -21.09
CA SER A 110 2.43 -7.30 -21.63
C SER A 110 2.01 -8.70 -21.14
N GLY A 111 0.96 -8.83 -20.32
CA GLY A 111 0.28 -10.10 -20.06
C GLY A 111 0.97 -11.08 -19.10
N VAL A 112 2.23 -10.83 -18.71
CA VAL A 112 2.89 -11.63 -17.68
C VAL A 112 2.43 -11.15 -16.30
N GLN A 113 1.53 -11.90 -15.68
CA GLN A 113 1.05 -11.66 -14.32
C GLN A 113 1.99 -12.33 -13.31
N ASN A 114 2.99 -11.61 -12.83
CA ASN A 114 3.93 -12.07 -11.81
C ASN A 114 3.62 -11.44 -10.46
N TRP A 115 3.49 -12.23 -9.39
CA TRP A 115 3.37 -11.65 -8.04
C TRP A 115 4.76 -11.29 -7.49
N PRO A 116 4.97 -10.09 -6.91
CA PRO A 116 4.03 -8.99 -6.66
C PRO A 116 3.73 -8.14 -7.91
N PRO A 117 2.58 -7.45 -7.94
CA PRO A 117 2.32 -6.46 -9.01
C PRO A 117 3.32 -5.31 -8.93
N PRO A 118 3.66 -4.68 -10.07
CA PRO A 118 4.54 -3.50 -10.08
C PRO A 118 3.85 -2.25 -9.54
N ALA A 119 2.52 -2.18 -9.68
CA ALA A 119 1.74 -1.03 -9.27
C ALA A 119 0.40 -1.43 -8.64
N VAL A 120 -0.13 -0.54 -7.81
CA VAL A 120 -1.44 -0.71 -7.16
C VAL A 120 -2.28 0.55 -7.29
N LYS A 121 -3.59 0.34 -7.34
CA LYS A 121 -4.61 1.36 -7.15
C LYS A 121 -5.27 1.17 -5.81
N ILE A 122 -5.28 2.22 -4.99
CA ILE A 122 -5.98 2.21 -3.71
C ILE A 122 -7.34 2.86 -3.91
N VAL A 123 -8.40 2.13 -3.56
CA VAL A 123 -9.78 2.60 -3.62
C VAL A 123 -10.36 2.58 -2.21
N PHE A 124 -10.71 3.73 -1.67
CA PHE A 124 -11.46 3.84 -0.44
C PHE A 124 -12.95 3.86 -0.76
N GLN A 125 -13.72 2.96 -0.16
CA GLN A 125 -15.18 2.89 -0.33
C GLN A 125 -15.84 3.49 0.91
N ALA A 126 -16.56 4.58 0.72
CA ALA A 126 -17.37 5.24 1.71
C ALA A 126 -18.81 4.71 1.61
N GLU A 127 -19.27 3.94 2.60
CA GLU A 127 -20.62 3.37 2.64
C GLU A 127 -21.27 3.65 4.00
N ALA A 128 -22.60 3.78 4.02
CA ALA A 128 -23.33 3.89 5.28
C ALA A 128 -23.18 2.58 6.08
N PRO A 129 -23.03 2.63 7.41
CA PRO A 129 -23.04 1.41 8.23
C PRO A 129 -24.37 0.68 8.04
N GLN A 130 -24.30 -0.64 7.81
CA GLN A 130 -25.45 -1.54 7.70
C GLN A 130 -26.19 -1.67 9.04
#